data_AF-A0A2G9NN61-F1
#
_entry.id   AF-A0A2G9NN61-F1
#
_cell.length_a   1.000
_cell.length_b   1.000
_cell.length_c   1.000
_cell.angle_alpha   90.00
_cell.angle_beta   90.00
_cell.angle_gamma   90.00
#
_symmetry.space_group_name_H-M   'P 1'
#
loop_
_entity.id
_entity.type
_entity.pdbx_description
1 polymer ?
#
loop_
_entity_poly.entity_id
_entity_poly.type
_entity_poly.pdbx_seq_one_letter_code
_entity_poly.pdbx_strand_id
1 'polypeptide(L)'
;MSSISIINNKNNRMVKKRGLKLKNLIKNNILSLVLLITVILAVGVIAGDVIVQNGKVTLEDDFTVDNNDLFVDVSEGRVGIGTSTPSELLNVYGAGGFG
;
A
#
# COMPACT_ATOMS: atom_id res chain seq x y z
N MET A 1 46.90 25.57 34.92
CA MET A 1 46.58 25.52 33.47
C MET A 1 46.03 24.17 32.97
N SER A 2 46.14 23.05 33.71
CA SER A 2 45.69 21.72 33.24
C SER A 2 44.16 21.52 33.15
N SER A 3 43.37 22.14 34.04
CA SER A 3 41.93 21.87 34.17
C SER A 3 41.07 22.29 32.97
N ILE A 4 41.44 23.37 32.27
CA ILE A 4 40.69 23.90 31.10
C ILE A 4 40.81 22.96 29.89
N SER A 5 41.99 22.35 29.67
CA SER A 5 42.20 21.37 28.59
C SER A 5 41.32 20.12 28.79
N ILE A 6 41.18 19.67 30.04
CA ILE A 6 40.34 18.51 30.39
C ILE A 6 38.86 18.82 30.13
N ILE A 7 38.39 20.01 30.48
CA ILE A 7 36.98 20.43 30.27
C ILE A 7 36.67 20.50 28.78
N ASN A 8 37.54 21.10 27.96
CA ASN A 8 37.34 21.19 26.51
C ASN A 8 37.26 19.80 25.84
N ASN A 9 38.12 18.87 26.23
CA ASN A 9 38.09 17.50 25.73
C ASN A 9 36.79 16.77 26.15
N LYS A 10 36.36 16.93 27.41
CA LYS A 10 35.09 16.37 27.88
C LYS A 10 33.90 16.95 27.11
N ASN A 11 33.86 18.25 26.87
CA ASN A 11 32.79 18.90 26.11
C ASN A 11 32.71 18.36 24.67
N ASN A 12 33.86 18.20 24.01
CA ASN A 12 33.93 17.62 22.67
C ASN A 12 33.45 16.16 22.64
N ARG A 13 33.78 15.37 23.67
CA ARG A 13 33.28 14.00 23.82
C ARG A 13 31.76 13.96 24.05
N MET A 14 31.21 14.87 24.86
CA MET A 14 29.78 14.95 25.15
C MET A 14 28.96 15.38 23.93
N VAL A 15 29.42 16.38 23.18
CA VAL A 15 28.76 16.82 21.94
C VAL A 15 28.78 15.71 20.90
N LYS A 16 29.91 15.01 20.74
CA LYS A 16 30.03 13.87 19.81
C LYS A 16 29.13 12.70 20.20
N LYS A 17 29.03 12.37 21.50
CA LYS A 17 28.16 11.29 22.02
C LYS A 17 26.67 11.62 21.83
N ARG A 18 26.27 12.88 22.06
CA ARG A 18 24.90 13.37 21.81
C ARG A 18 24.56 13.32 20.32
N GLY A 19 25.46 13.75 19.45
CA GLY A 19 25.30 13.66 17.99
C GLY A 19 25.19 12.23 17.48
N LEU A 20 25.93 11.28 18.07
CA LEU A 20 25.85 9.86 17.71
C LEU A 20 24.49 9.25 18.05
N LYS A 21 23.95 9.57 19.25
CA LYS A 21 22.63 9.09 19.68
C LYS A 21 21.52 9.62 18.76
N LEU A 22 21.59 10.90 18.37
CA LEU A 22 20.60 11.50 17.48
C LEU A 22 20.67 10.93 16.07
N LYS A 23 21.87 10.73 15.52
CA LYS A 23 22.05 10.08 14.20
C LYS A 23 21.49 8.66 14.17
N ASN A 24 21.69 7.90 15.25
CA ASN A 24 21.16 6.55 15.35
C ASN A 24 19.63 6.53 15.52
N LEU A 25 19.08 7.47 16.30
CA LEU A 25 17.64 7.61 16.47
C LEU A 25 16.94 7.95 15.13
N ILE A 26 17.53 8.88 14.37
CA ILE A 26 17.00 9.28 13.05
C ILE A 26 17.13 8.12 12.06
N LYS A 27 18.29 7.46 11.99
CA LYS A 27 18.51 6.32 11.08
C LYS A 27 17.53 5.19 11.36
N ASN A 28 17.32 4.83 12.62
CA ASN A 28 16.45 3.71 12.99
C ASN A 28 14.98 4.01 12.67
N ASN A 29 14.51 5.23 12.96
CA ASN A 29 13.13 5.62 12.66
C ASN A 29 12.88 5.72 11.14
N ILE A 30 13.81 6.28 10.37
CA ILE A 30 13.71 6.32 8.89
C ILE A 30 13.78 4.92 8.31
N LEU A 31 14.72 4.08 8.78
CA LEU A 31 14.87 2.71 8.30
C LEU A 31 13.61 1.88 8.57
N SER A 32 13.00 2.05 9.75
CA SER A 32 11.73 1.39 10.09
C SER A 32 10.56 1.88 9.25
N LEU A 33 10.50 3.18 8.92
CA LEU A 33 9.42 3.73 8.10
C LEU A 33 9.55 3.30 6.63
N VAL A 34 10.77 3.33 6.10
CA VAL A 34 11.06 2.81 4.75
C VAL A 34 10.74 1.32 4.69
N LEU A 35 11.15 0.53 5.68
CA LEU A 35 10.82 -0.89 5.76
C LEU A 35 9.30 -1.12 5.79
N LEU A 36 8.56 -0.36 6.61
CA LEU A 36 7.10 -0.45 6.68
C LEU A 36 6.44 -0.13 5.34
N ILE A 37 6.86 0.94 4.66
CA ILE A 37 6.35 1.31 3.34
C ILE A 37 6.67 0.22 2.31
N THR A 38 7.90 -0.30 2.30
CA THR A 38 8.27 -1.40 1.39
C THR A 38 7.51 -2.68 1.67
N VAL A 39 7.21 -3.00 2.93
CA VAL A 39 6.41 -4.17 3.31
C VAL A 39 4.95 -3.96 2.91
N ILE A 40 4.39 -2.77 3.09
CA ILE A 40 3.03 -2.45 2.61
C ILE A 40 2.96 -2.55 1.08
N LEU A 41 3.97 -2.07 0.36
CA LEU A 41 4.03 -2.22 -1.10
C LEU A 41 4.27 -3.67 -1.55
N ALA A 42 5.01 -4.47 -0.76
CA ALA A 42 5.33 -5.87 -1.08
C ALA A 42 4.25 -6.88 -0.62
N VAL A 43 3.38 -6.50 0.33
CA VAL A 43 2.34 -7.37 0.92
C VAL A 43 0.93 -6.84 0.64
N GLY A 44 0.78 -5.55 0.30
CA GLY A 44 -0.50 -4.85 0.15
C GLY A 44 -0.54 -3.91 -1.05
N VAL A 45 -0.16 -4.41 -2.23
CA VAL A 45 -0.54 -3.96 -3.59
C VAL A 45 -0.41 -5.21 -4.51
N ILE A 46 -1.31 -6.19 -4.36
CA ILE A 46 -1.20 -7.49 -5.09
C ILE A 46 -2.56 -7.99 -5.61
N ALA A 47 -3.37 -7.09 -6.13
CA ALA A 47 -4.20 -7.37 -7.30
C ALA A 47 -3.77 -6.30 -8.32
N GLY A 48 -3.56 -6.67 -9.58
CA GLY A 48 -3.06 -5.74 -10.60
C GLY A 48 -3.76 -4.38 -10.50
N ASP A 49 -2.98 -3.32 -10.34
CA ASP A 49 -3.42 -1.93 -10.48
C ASP A 49 -4.69 -1.48 -9.72
N VAL A 50 -4.88 -1.91 -8.47
CA VAL A 50 -5.92 -1.28 -7.62
C VAL A 50 -5.44 0.10 -7.13
N ILE A 51 -5.71 1.13 -7.91
CA ILE A 51 -5.40 2.53 -7.57
C ILE A 51 -6.62 3.16 -6.88
N VAL A 52 -6.46 3.54 -5.60
CA VAL A 52 -7.46 4.35 -4.87
C VAL A 52 -7.02 5.80 -4.89
N GLN A 53 -7.67 6.63 -5.71
CA GLN A 53 -7.37 8.06 -5.83
C GLN A 53 -8.65 8.88 -5.79
N ASN A 54 -8.68 9.93 -4.95
CA ASN A 54 -9.84 10.83 -4.82
C ASN A 54 -11.18 10.12 -4.49
N GLY A 55 -11.15 8.96 -3.83
CA GLY A 55 -12.35 8.16 -3.50
C GLY A 55 -12.85 7.26 -4.63
N LYS A 56 -12.13 7.19 -5.76
CA LYS A 56 -12.37 6.25 -6.85
C LYS A 56 -11.42 5.06 -6.73
N VAL A 57 -11.93 3.86 -7.02
CA VAL A 57 -11.15 2.65 -7.28
C VAL A 57 -11.11 2.45 -8.79
N THR A 58 -9.92 2.33 -9.38
CA THR A 58 -9.74 1.91 -10.78
C THR A 58 -9.17 0.50 -10.79
N LEU A 59 -9.69 -0.36 -11.67
CA LEU A 59 -9.23 -1.72 -11.90
C LEU A 59 -8.91 -1.84 -13.40
N GLU A 60 -7.73 -2.34 -13.75
CA GLU A 60 -7.32 -2.55 -15.14
C GLU A 60 -7.71 -3.93 -15.69
N ASP A 61 -8.05 -4.86 -14.80
CA ASP A 61 -8.45 -6.24 -15.11
C ASP A 61 -9.85 -6.52 -14.55
N ASP A 62 -10.38 -7.70 -14.87
CA ASP A 62 -11.73 -8.10 -14.51
C ASP A 62 -12.01 -8.01 -13.01
N PHE A 63 -13.24 -7.61 -12.67
CA PHE A 63 -13.71 -7.55 -11.28
C PHE A 63 -14.72 -8.66 -11.01
N THR A 64 -14.38 -9.57 -10.09
CA THR A 64 -15.25 -10.68 -9.69
C THR A 64 -15.65 -10.52 -8.22
N VAL A 65 -16.95 -10.59 -7.94
CA VAL A 65 -17.52 -10.65 -6.58
C VAL A 65 -18.11 -12.04 -6.36
N ASP A 66 -17.61 -12.73 -5.33
CA ASP A 66 -17.80 -14.17 -5.14
C ASP A 66 -17.45 -14.94 -6.43
N ASN A 67 -17.94 -16.17 -6.62
CA ASN A 67 -17.62 -16.98 -7.78
C ASN A 67 -18.14 -16.36 -9.10
N ASN A 68 -19.38 -15.86 -9.11
CA ASN A 68 -20.00 -15.25 -10.28
C ASN A 68 -21.23 -14.40 -9.92
N ASP A 69 -21.37 -13.95 -8.68
CA ASP A 69 -22.53 -13.17 -8.24
C ASP A 69 -22.59 -11.83 -8.98
N LEU A 70 -21.44 -11.16 -9.11
CA LEU A 70 -21.25 -10.00 -9.97
C LEU A 70 -19.87 -10.11 -10.64
N PHE A 71 -19.84 -9.93 -11.95
CA PHE A 71 -18.64 -9.97 -12.76
C PHE A 71 -18.59 -8.74 -13.68
N VAL A 72 -17.45 -8.07 -13.75
CA VAL A 72 -17.19 -7.01 -14.75
C VAL A 72 -16.03 -7.47 -15.60
N ASP A 73 -16.32 -7.74 -16.87
CA ASP A 73 -15.34 -8.05 -17.90
C ASP A 73 -14.82 -6.71 -18.44
N VAL A 74 -13.59 -6.34 -18.07
CA VAL A 74 -12.98 -5.09 -18.48
C VAL A 74 -12.56 -5.14 -19.94
N SER A 75 -12.14 -6.31 -20.42
CA SER A 75 -11.67 -6.50 -21.80
C SER A 75 -12.78 -6.28 -22.83
N GLU A 76 -14.00 -6.68 -22.50
CA GLU A 76 -15.17 -6.58 -23.37
C GLU A 76 -16.16 -5.48 -22.94
N GLY A 77 -15.95 -4.85 -21.78
CA GLY A 77 -16.81 -3.79 -21.24
C GLY A 77 -18.20 -4.29 -20.83
N ARG A 78 -18.29 -5.52 -20.31
CA ARG A 78 -19.56 -6.19 -19.99
C ARG A 78 -19.73 -6.41 -18.49
N VAL A 79 -20.98 -6.48 -18.06
CA VAL A 79 -21.34 -6.79 -16.67
C VAL A 79 -22.22 -8.03 -16.62
N GLY A 80 -21.77 -9.04 -15.87
CA GLY A 80 -22.50 -10.26 -15.56
C GLY A 80 -23.05 -10.23 -14.12
N ILE A 81 -24.28 -10.68 -13.91
CA ILE A 81 -24.82 -11.00 -12.58
C ILE A 81 -25.19 -12.48 -12.59
N GLY A 82 -24.67 -13.29 -11.68
CA GLY A 82 -24.85 -14.75 -11.69
C GLY A 82 -24.11 -15.48 -12.82
N THR A 83 -23.22 -14.80 -13.56
CA THR A 83 -22.44 -15.38 -14.67
C THR A 83 -21.08 -14.69 -14.79
N SER A 84 -20.03 -15.46 -15.09
CA SER A 84 -18.67 -14.97 -15.36
C SER A 84 -18.37 -14.85 -16.86
N THR A 85 -19.33 -15.17 -17.73
CA THR A 85 -19.17 -15.08 -19.19
C THR A 85 -20.36 -14.31 -19.80
N PRO A 86 -20.44 -12.98 -19.60
CA PRO A 86 -21.53 -12.18 -20.15
C PRO A 86 -21.48 -12.16 -21.69
N SER A 87 -22.58 -12.53 -22.35
CA SER A 87 -22.72 -12.48 -23.81
C SER A 87 -23.23 -11.14 -24.34
N GLU A 88 -23.73 -10.29 -23.44
CA GLU A 88 -24.30 -8.97 -23.71
C GLU A 88 -23.67 -7.94 -22.76
N LEU A 89 -23.84 -6.64 -23.03
CA LEU A 89 -23.30 -5.57 -22.17
C LEU A 89 -23.76 -5.69 -20.71
N LEU A 90 -25.01 -6.12 -20.50
CA LEU A 90 -25.54 -6.51 -19.20
C LEU A 90 -26.18 -7.89 -19.35
N ASN A 91 -25.60 -8.91 -18.72
CA ASN A 91 -26.11 -10.27 -18.71
C ASN A 91 -26.46 -10.71 -17.29
N VAL A 92 -27.75 -10.88 -16.99
CA VAL A 92 -28.22 -11.30 -15.67
C VAL A 92 -28.72 -12.74 -15.75
N TYR A 93 -27.97 -13.66 -15.15
CA TYR A 93 -28.29 -15.07 -15.04
C TYR A 93 -28.90 -15.35 -13.66
N GLY A 94 -30.22 -15.53 -13.61
CA GLY A 94 -30.92 -15.85 -12.37
C GLY A 94 -32.27 -16.53 -12.64
N ALA A 95 -32.73 -17.32 -11.67
CA ALA A 95 -34.06 -17.95 -11.69
C ALA A 95 -35.21 -16.98 -11.36
N GLY A 96 -34.99 -15.67 -11.54
CA GLY A 96 -36.01 -14.65 -11.32
C GLY A 96 -36.94 -14.61 -12.51
N GLY A 97 -38.10 -15.27 -12.39
CA GLY A 97 -39.16 -15.20 -13.39
C GLY A 97 -39.45 -13.74 -13.76
N PHE A 98 -39.22 -13.41 -15.02
CA PHE A 98 -39.73 -12.18 -15.60
C PHE A 98 -41.26 -12.33 -15.65
N GLY A 99 -41.95 -11.71 -14.71
CA GLY A 99 -43.39 -11.46 -14.79
C GLY A 99 -43.69 -10.34 -15.77
#